data_AF-A0AA39GPC9-F1
#
_entry.id   AF-A0AA39GPC9-F1
#
_cell.length_a   1.000
_cell.length_b   1.000
_cell.length_c   1.000
_cell.angle_alpha   90.00
_cell.angle_beta   90.00
_cell.angle_gamma   90.00
#
_symmetry.space_group_name_H-M   'P 1'
#
loop_
_entity.id
_entity.type
_entity.pdbx_description
1 polymer ?
#
loop_
_entity_poly.entity_id
_entity_poly.type
_entity_poly.pdbx_seq_one_letter_code
_entity_poly.pdbx_strand_id
1 'polypeptide(L)'
;MSPKSPQRKVHWKEPSRGARILNFFYCDGRIFCLWFFISAIAALIYAVILYFALLNRTPYAPDPDAIPYIFVPSHYNLTIRIDTSRDDPKQTFSGRVFIRFRSLVDTAVLFLHLGDNVNVEEAALFAVVDNAKKYRVARKRHNPRTEILTIVLNRNITKLLDYSLELSFSGKFRTDNLGLQLFNYQTFNNEERFGALYIHPEKAIKGLRYLIPCLDSSQYPAQFTLNLQRNAVMRALSNSVRLKTVSIEGDEEFLDDGFAETIVLFPYQLVIVVCDFQYKEETSPGTELKIAAYFRPSIIKKISVERLLQFMDAKSNRIGKIDAVVIPNSNTINQPGISVLNEAETIDEANVLEEVQDLKDEQKETDRELDGVNVTVNQ
;
A
#
# COMPACT_ATOMS: atom_id res chain seq x y z
N MET A 1 70.65 -85.80 -26.37
CA MET A 1 69.60 -85.94 -27.41
C MET A 1 68.51 -84.94 -27.08
N SER A 2 67.93 -84.28 -28.10
CA SER A 2 66.90 -83.23 -28.03
C SER A 2 67.39 -81.80 -27.73
N PRO A 3 66.84 -80.76 -28.40
CA PRO A 3 67.15 -80.46 -29.80
C PRO A 3 67.56 -78.98 -30.01
N LYS A 4 68.41 -78.73 -31.02
CA LYS A 4 68.70 -77.38 -31.53
C LYS A 4 67.42 -76.80 -32.14
N SER A 5 66.86 -75.77 -31.52
CA SER A 5 65.87 -74.91 -32.18
C SER A 5 66.60 -74.02 -33.21
N PRO A 6 66.06 -73.86 -34.43
CA PRO A 6 66.66 -73.00 -35.43
C PRO A 6 66.43 -71.54 -35.01
N GLN A 7 67.49 -70.82 -34.65
CA GLN A 7 67.40 -69.37 -34.57
C GLN A 7 67.27 -68.82 -35.98
N ARG A 8 66.02 -68.61 -36.40
CA ARG A 8 65.67 -67.84 -37.59
C ARG A 8 66.15 -66.40 -37.34
N LYS A 9 67.30 -66.03 -37.91
CA LYS A 9 67.76 -64.63 -37.96
C LYS A 9 66.78 -63.85 -38.83
N VAL A 10 65.80 -63.21 -38.19
CA VAL A 10 64.90 -62.25 -38.84
C VAL A 10 65.72 -60.98 -39.04
N HIS A 11 66.04 -60.65 -40.29
CA HIS A 11 66.69 -59.38 -40.60
C HIS A 11 65.60 -58.32 -40.68
N TRP A 12 65.46 -57.53 -39.62
CA TRP A 12 64.56 -56.39 -39.61
C TRP A 12 65.14 -55.30 -40.50
N LYS A 13 64.46 -55.01 -41.62
CA LYS A 13 64.79 -53.87 -42.47
C LYS A 13 64.38 -52.62 -41.70
N GLU A 14 65.34 -51.81 -41.26
CA GLU A 14 65.03 -50.56 -40.56
C GLU A 14 64.19 -49.65 -41.47
N PRO A 15 63.05 -49.13 -40.99
CA PRO A 15 62.19 -48.29 -41.81
C PRO A 15 62.90 -46.98 -42.16
N SER A 16 62.78 -46.55 -43.42
CA SER A 16 63.41 -45.34 -43.95
C SER A 16 62.96 -44.08 -43.17
N ARG A 17 63.80 -43.04 -43.13
CA ARG A 17 63.51 -41.76 -42.44
C ARG A 17 62.13 -41.20 -42.79
N GLY A 18 61.71 -41.30 -44.05
CA GLY A 18 60.37 -40.87 -44.50
C GLY A 18 59.23 -41.68 -43.88
N ALA A 19 59.39 -43.00 -43.71
CA ALA A 19 58.37 -43.86 -43.09
C ALA A 19 58.22 -43.62 -41.58
N ARG A 20 59.30 -43.23 -40.88
CA ARG A 20 59.23 -42.84 -39.46
C ARG A 20 58.48 -41.51 -39.28
N ILE A 21 58.73 -40.54 -40.15
CA ILE A 21 58.04 -39.24 -40.13
C ILE A 21 56.55 -39.43 -40.47
N LEU A 22 56.22 -40.24 -41.48
CA LEU A 22 54.84 -40.53 -41.86
C LEU A 22 54.06 -41.24 -40.74
N ASN A 23 54.66 -42.22 -40.05
CA ASN A 23 54.04 -42.90 -38.92
C ASN A 23 53.88 -42.01 -37.68
N PHE A 24 54.84 -41.10 -37.43
CA PHE A 24 54.73 -40.08 -36.38
C PHE A 24 53.52 -39.16 -36.64
N PHE A 25 53.36 -38.65 -37.87
CA PHE A 25 52.19 -37.85 -38.22
C PHE A 25 50.87 -38.65 -38.26
N TYR A 26 50.92 -39.95 -38.57
CA TYR A 26 49.71 -40.78 -38.68
C TYR A 26 49.17 -41.25 -37.32
N CYS A 27 50.04 -41.62 -36.37
CA CYS A 27 49.64 -42.06 -35.04
C CYS A 27 49.57 -40.90 -34.03
N ASP A 28 50.62 -40.08 -33.93
CA ASP A 28 50.67 -39.00 -32.93
C ASP A 28 49.83 -37.79 -33.36
N GLY A 29 49.70 -37.53 -34.67
CA GLY A 29 48.82 -36.50 -35.20
C GLY A 29 47.33 -36.78 -34.97
N ARG A 30 46.90 -38.05 -35.06
CA ARG A 30 45.50 -38.44 -34.75
C ARG A 30 45.19 -38.32 -33.26
N ILE A 31 46.12 -38.73 -32.40
CA ILE A 31 45.98 -38.58 -30.94
C ILE A 31 45.95 -37.10 -30.58
N PHE A 32 46.83 -36.28 -31.16
CA PHE A 32 46.85 -34.84 -30.96
C PHE A 32 45.56 -34.16 -31.42
N CYS A 33 45.07 -34.47 -32.63
CA CYS A 33 43.81 -33.93 -33.12
C CYS A 33 42.63 -34.34 -32.23
N LEU A 34 42.55 -35.61 -31.83
CA LEU A 34 41.48 -36.10 -30.96
C LEU A 34 41.52 -35.42 -29.57
N TRP A 35 42.71 -35.29 -28.98
CA TRP A 35 42.91 -34.54 -27.73
C TRP A 35 42.53 -33.07 -27.87
N PHE A 36 42.92 -32.43 -28.98
CA PHE A 36 42.59 -31.03 -29.27
C PHE A 36 41.08 -30.81 -29.41
N PHE A 37 40.39 -31.67 -30.17
CA PHE A 37 38.93 -31.58 -30.33
C PHE A 37 38.19 -31.84 -29.02
N ILE A 38 38.60 -32.84 -28.24
CA ILE A 38 38.01 -33.11 -26.91
C ILE A 38 38.21 -31.91 -25.98
N SER A 39 39.42 -31.34 -25.96
CA SER A 39 39.72 -30.16 -25.13
C SER A 39 38.93 -28.93 -25.56
N ALA A 40 38.79 -28.70 -26.87
CA ALA A 40 37.98 -27.61 -27.41
C ALA A 40 36.49 -27.77 -27.08
N ILE A 41 35.96 -28.99 -27.19
CA ILE A 41 34.57 -29.30 -26.80
C ILE A 41 34.38 -29.10 -25.28
N ALA A 42 35.32 -29.57 -24.46
CA ALA A 42 35.26 -29.37 -23.01
C ALA A 42 35.30 -27.88 -22.62
N ALA A 43 36.14 -27.08 -23.30
CA ALA A 43 36.20 -25.63 -23.10
C ALA A 43 34.89 -24.95 -23.52
N LEU A 44 34.27 -25.38 -24.62
CA LEU A 44 32.99 -24.86 -25.07
C LEU A 44 31.85 -25.21 -24.11
N ILE A 45 31.81 -26.45 -23.61
CA ILE A 45 30.86 -26.88 -22.57
C ILE A 45 31.07 -26.04 -21.30
N TYR A 46 32.31 -25.83 -20.88
CA TYR A 46 32.62 -24.99 -19.72
C TYR A 46 32.16 -23.54 -19.93
N ALA A 47 32.39 -22.96 -21.10
CA ALA A 47 31.94 -21.62 -21.43
C ALA A 47 30.40 -21.51 -21.42
N VAL A 48 29.70 -22.54 -21.91
CA VAL A 48 28.23 -22.61 -21.87
C VAL A 48 27.72 -22.74 -20.43
N ILE A 49 28.32 -23.60 -19.61
CA ILE A 49 27.99 -23.72 -18.18
C ILE A 49 28.23 -22.39 -17.46
N LEU A 50 29.36 -21.74 -17.73
CA LEU A 50 29.72 -20.46 -17.12
C LEU A 50 28.77 -19.34 -17.57
N TYR A 51 28.38 -19.33 -18.85
CA TYR A 51 27.37 -18.41 -19.38
C TYR A 51 26.01 -18.58 -18.68
N PHE A 52 25.51 -19.82 -18.56
CA PHE A 52 24.25 -20.08 -17.83
C PHE A 52 24.37 -19.80 -16.32
N ALA A 53 25.52 -20.07 -15.70
CA ALA A 53 25.78 -19.76 -14.30
C ALA A 53 25.82 -18.24 -14.05
N LEU A 54 26.36 -17.47 -14.99
CA LEU A 54 26.39 -16.00 -14.93
C LEU A 54 25.01 -15.38 -15.24
N LEU A 55 24.24 -15.95 -16.17
CA LEU A 55 22.84 -15.55 -16.41
C LEU A 55 21.97 -15.71 -15.16
N ASN A 56 22.24 -16.73 -14.34
CA ASN A 56 21.50 -17.00 -13.11
C ASN A 56 22.01 -16.27 -11.86
N ARG A 57 23.04 -15.40 -11.96
CA ARG A 57 23.40 -14.48 -10.87
C ARG A 57 22.37 -13.36 -10.76
N THR A 58 21.17 -13.68 -10.28
CA THR A 58 20.33 -12.66 -9.66
C THR A 58 21.05 -12.17 -8.40
N PRO A 59 21.09 -10.85 -8.10
CA PRO A 59 21.61 -10.36 -6.84
C PRO A 59 20.88 -11.07 -5.70
N TYR A 60 21.58 -11.93 -4.96
CA TYR A 60 21.01 -12.59 -3.79
C TYR A 60 20.96 -11.56 -2.66
N ALA A 61 19.80 -10.97 -2.46
CA ALA A 61 19.49 -10.22 -1.25
C ALA A 61 18.80 -11.19 -0.28
N PRO A 62 19.36 -11.44 0.92
CA PRO A 62 18.64 -12.17 1.97
C PRO A 62 17.38 -11.40 2.38
N ASP A 63 16.34 -12.10 2.80
CA ASP A 63 15.15 -11.45 3.33
C ASP A 63 15.50 -10.79 4.67
N PRO A 64 15.32 -9.47 4.81
CA PRO A 64 15.64 -8.80 6.06
C PRO A 64 14.55 -9.08 7.10
N ASP A 65 14.92 -9.10 8.38
CA ASP A 65 13.97 -9.20 9.50
C ASP A 65 13.16 -7.90 9.68
N ALA A 66 13.75 -6.76 9.33
CA ALA A 66 13.13 -5.44 9.34
C ALA A 66 13.62 -4.59 8.18
N ILE A 67 12.79 -3.66 7.68
CA ILE A 67 13.16 -2.79 6.57
C ILE A 67 14.26 -1.80 7.03
N PRO A 68 15.44 -1.79 6.40
CA PRO A 68 16.49 -0.85 6.74
C PRO A 68 16.10 0.58 6.31
N TYR A 69 16.55 1.58 7.07
CA TYR A 69 16.29 2.99 6.77
C TYR A 69 17.22 3.49 5.65
N ILE A 70 16.93 3.07 4.42
CA ILE A 70 17.71 3.41 3.22
C ILE A 70 16.91 4.18 2.17
N PHE A 71 15.60 4.26 2.34
CA PHE A 71 14.68 5.01 1.48
C PHE A 71 13.82 5.92 2.34
N VAL A 72 13.66 7.17 1.90
CA VAL A 72 12.78 8.13 2.57
C VAL A 72 11.65 8.48 1.60
N PRO A 73 10.41 8.05 1.86
CA PRO A 73 9.27 8.42 1.02
C PRO A 73 8.94 9.89 1.23
N SER A 74 8.55 10.57 0.16
CA SER A 74 8.11 11.96 0.21
C SER A 74 6.63 12.10 -0.15
N HIS A 75 6.14 11.28 -1.09
CA HIS A 75 4.80 11.41 -1.63
C HIS A 75 4.26 10.07 -2.16
N TYR A 76 2.99 9.80 -1.87
CA TYR A 76 2.23 8.69 -2.41
C TYR A 76 1.10 9.22 -3.29
N ASN A 77 1.09 8.86 -4.58
CA ASN A 77 -0.04 9.09 -5.45
C ASN A 77 -0.81 7.78 -5.63
N LEU A 78 -2.03 7.73 -5.10
CA LEU A 78 -2.84 6.53 -4.96
C LEU A 78 -4.09 6.62 -5.84
N THR A 79 -4.31 5.60 -6.64
CA THR A 79 -5.60 5.33 -7.26
C THR A 79 -6.10 4.00 -6.74
N ILE A 80 -7.22 4.01 -6.00
CA ILE A 80 -7.79 2.81 -5.38
C ILE A 80 -9.23 2.66 -5.87
N ARG A 81 -9.57 1.48 -6.36
CA ARG A 81 -10.93 1.03 -6.64
C ARG A 81 -11.40 0.14 -5.51
N ILE A 82 -12.52 0.50 -4.91
CA ILE A 82 -13.19 -0.31 -3.89
C ILE A 82 -14.48 -0.84 -4.51
N ASP A 83 -14.60 -2.16 -4.63
CA ASP A 83 -15.70 -2.80 -5.36
C ASP A 83 -17.00 -2.90 -4.55
N THR A 84 -16.97 -2.55 -3.27
CA THR A 84 -18.13 -2.55 -2.38
C THR A 84 -19.18 -1.53 -2.84
N SER A 85 -20.44 -1.96 -2.91
CA SER A 85 -21.59 -1.07 -3.04
C SER A 85 -22.49 -1.19 -1.81
N ARG A 86 -23.49 -0.31 -1.67
CA ARG A 86 -24.44 -0.39 -0.55
C ARG A 86 -25.25 -1.69 -0.55
N ASP A 87 -25.47 -2.28 -1.74
CA ASP A 87 -26.33 -3.43 -1.98
C ASP A 87 -25.53 -4.73 -2.20
N ASP A 88 -24.23 -4.62 -2.52
CA ASP A 88 -23.32 -5.73 -2.81
C ASP A 88 -22.04 -5.63 -1.96
N PRO A 89 -21.86 -6.51 -0.96
CA PRO A 89 -20.74 -6.48 -0.01
C PRO A 89 -19.46 -7.09 -0.60
N LYS A 90 -19.10 -6.78 -1.85
CA LYS A 90 -17.83 -7.20 -2.44
C LYS A 90 -16.66 -6.64 -1.62
N GLN A 91 -15.87 -7.55 -1.07
CA GLN A 91 -14.74 -7.26 -0.17
C GLN A 91 -13.39 -7.27 -0.90
N THR A 92 -13.36 -6.68 -2.09
CA THR A 92 -12.16 -6.57 -2.93
C THR A 92 -11.82 -5.13 -3.22
N PHE A 93 -10.53 -4.87 -3.41
CA PHE A 93 -10.04 -3.61 -3.90
C PHE A 93 -8.87 -3.84 -4.84
N SER A 94 -8.63 -2.89 -5.72
CA SER A 94 -7.49 -2.88 -6.63
C SER A 94 -7.00 -1.46 -6.81
N GLY A 95 -5.80 -1.29 -7.35
CA GLY A 95 -5.28 0.04 -7.52
C GLY A 95 -3.87 0.12 -8.04
N ARG A 96 -3.40 1.35 -8.06
CA ARG A 96 -2.05 1.72 -8.45
C ARG A 96 -1.51 2.74 -7.47
N VAL A 97 -0.25 2.57 -7.09
CA VAL A 97 0.48 3.53 -6.27
C VAL A 97 1.74 3.97 -6.99
N PHE A 98 1.99 5.27 -7.00
CA PHE A 98 3.29 5.84 -7.29
C PHE A 98 3.91 6.34 -5.98
N ILE A 99 5.02 5.73 -5.57
CA ILE A 99 5.77 6.12 -4.38
C ILE A 99 6.97 6.94 -4.84
N ARG A 100 6.97 8.24 -4.52
CA ARG A 100 8.15 9.08 -4.66
C ARG A 100 9.01 8.93 -3.42
N PHE A 101 10.28 8.61 -3.61
CA PHE A 101 11.23 8.45 -2.51
C PHE A 101 12.64 8.88 -2.91
N ARG A 102 13.42 9.27 -1.90
CA ARG A 102 14.86 9.53 -2.02
C ARG A 102 15.66 8.32 -1.59
N SER A 103 16.66 7.94 -2.38
CA SER A 103 17.61 6.91 -1.97
C SER A 103 18.72 7.48 -1.08
N LEU A 104 19.04 6.80 0.02
CA LEU A 104 20.17 7.16 0.90
C LEU A 104 21.45 6.37 0.59
N VAL A 105 21.36 5.35 -0.25
CA VAL A 105 22.48 4.46 -0.63
C VAL A 105 22.43 4.08 -2.10
N ASP A 106 23.56 3.66 -2.66
CA ASP A 106 23.59 3.00 -3.96
C ASP A 106 23.14 1.55 -3.79
N THR A 107 22.05 1.14 -4.46
CA THR A 107 21.48 -0.20 -4.29
C THR A 107 20.68 -0.61 -5.51
N ALA A 108 20.58 -1.91 -5.79
CA ALA A 108 19.63 -2.47 -6.76
C ALA A 108 18.40 -3.10 -6.09
N VAL A 109 18.24 -2.98 -4.77
CA VAL A 109 17.21 -3.70 -4.03
C VAL A 109 16.33 -2.71 -3.30
N LEU A 110 15.01 -2.82 -3.50
CA LEU A 110 14.00 -2.06 -2.79
C LEU A 110 13.27 -2.99 -1.80
N PHE A 111 12.96 -2.48 -0.62
CA PHE A 111 12.19 -3.18 0.40
C PHE A 111 10.93 -2.38 0.71
N LEU A 112 9.78 -3.04 0.69
CA LEU A 112 8.49 -2.46 1.05
C LEU A 112 7.75 -3.41 2.00
N HIS A 113 6.93 -2.86 2.88
CA HIS A 113 5.95 -3.63 3.61
C HIS A 113 4.80 -4.00 2.66
N LEU A 114 4.36 -5.26 2.74
CA LEU A 114 3.24 -5.80 1.98
C LEU A 114 2.51 -6.82 2.85
N GLY A 115 1.26 -6.50 3.19
CA GLY A 115 0.36 -7.40 3.91
C GLY A 115 0.04 -8.66 3.11
N ASP A 116 -0.30 -9.74 3.79
CA ASP A 116 -0.69 -11.02 3.19
C ASP A 116 -2.00 -10.97 2.40
N ASN A 117 -2.85 -9.96 2.62
CA ASN A 117 -4.09 -9.73 1.87
C ASN A 117 -3.90 -8.92 0.56
N VAL A 118 -2.67 -8.50 0.23
CA VAL A 118 -2.37 -7.66 -0.94
C VAL A 118 -1.38 -8.37 -1.87
N ASN A 119 -1.68 -8.37 -3.16
CA ASN A 119 -0.86 -8.92 -4.22
C ASN A 119 -0.35 -7.81 -5.15
N VAL A 120 0.91 -7.91 -5.58
CA VAL A 120 1.55 -6.94 -6.49
C VAL A 120 1.75 -7.57 -7.86
N GLU A 121 0.98 -7.09 -8.83
CA GLU A 121 0.95 -7.61 -10.19
C GLU A 121 2.11 -7.05 -11.01
N GLU A 122 2.19 -5.73 -11.10
CA GLU A 122 3.19 -5.02 -11.89
C GLU A 122 4.03 -4.09 -11.03
N ALA A 123 5.29 -3.89 -11.43
CA ALA A 123 6.21 -2.98 -10.76
C ALA A 123 7.15 -2.33 -11.76
N ALA A 124 7.25 -1.00 -11.73
CA ALA A 124 8.14 -0.23 -12.58
C ALA A 124 8.75 0.93 -11.79
N LEU A 125 10.03 1.22 -12.05
CA LEU A 125 10.73 2.30 -11.37
C LEU A 125 11.27 3.32 -12.38
N PHE A 126 11.09 4.59 -12.08
CA PHE A 126 11.47 5.73 -12.91
C PHE A 126 12.34 6.70 -12.09
N ALA A 127 13.34 7.30 -12.72
CA ALA A 127 14.06 8.43 -12.12
C ALA A 127 13.24 9.72 -12.30
N VAL A 128 13.10 10.54 -11.25
CA VAL A 128 12.31 11.77 -11.31
C VAL A 128 12.99 12.84 -12.19
N VAL A 129 14.32 12.91 -12.14
CA VAL A 129 15.11 13.89 -12.90
C VAL A 129 15.23 13.50 -14.38
N ASP A 130 15.14 12.21 -14.69
CA ASP A 130 15.30 11.68 -16.05
C ASP A 130 14.25 10.59 -16.31
N ASN A 131 13.03 11.03 -16.65
CA ASN A 131 11.88 10.15 -16.89
C ASN A 131 12.12 9.11 -18.01
N ALA A 132 13.11 9.31 -18.89
CA ALA A 132 13.47 8.33 -19.91
C ALA A 132 14.20 7.11 -19.32
N LYS A 133 14.83 7.26 -18.15
CA LYS A 133 15.60 6.20 -17.50
C LYS A 133 14.69 5.26 -16.70
N LYS A 134 14.10 4.28 -17.39
CA LYS A 134 13.31 3.20 -16.77
C LYS A 134 14.19 2.12 -16.15
N TYR A 135 13.99 1.80 -14.88
CA TYR A 135 14.67 0.71 -14.19
C TYR A 135 13.77 -0.53 -14.26
N ARG A 136 14.31 -1.64 -14.79
CA ARG A 136 13.54 -2.86 -14.96
C ARG A 136 13.61 -3.67 -13.68
N VAL A 137 12.46 -4.18 -13.25
CA VAL A 137 12.37 -5.15 -12.16
C VAL A 137 12.87 -6.49 -12.68
N ALA A 138 13.96 -6.98 -12.11
CA ALA A 138 14.55 -8.28 -12.43
C ALA A 138 13.84 -9.41 -11.67
N ARG A 139 13.48 -9.17 -10.40
CA ARG A 139 12.80 -10.16 -9.56
C ARG A 139 11.96 -9.50 -8.47
N LYS A 140 10.86 -10.13 -8.10
CA LYS A 140 10.05 -9.81 -6.92
C LYS A 140 10.01 -11.04 -5.99
N ARG A 141 10.08 -10.83 -4.69
CA ARG A 141 9.91 -11.87 -3.67
C ARG A 141 9.18 -11.29 -2.47
N HIS A 142 8.14 -11.95 -2.02
CA HIS A 142 7.43 -11.60 -0.79
C HIS A 142 7.73 -12.65 0.28
N ASN A 143 8.05 -12.19 1.49
CA ASN A 143 8.17 -13.04 2.67
C ASN A 143 6.94 -12.81 3.56
N PRO A 144 5.99 -13.76 3.62
CA PRO A 144 4.76 -13.61 4.41
C PRO A 144 5.01 -13.51 5.92
N ARG A 145 6.14 -14.02 6.43
CA ARG A 145 6.44 -13.97 7.87
C ARG A 145 6.86 -12.57 8.32
N THR A 146 7.65 -11.88 7.51
CA THR A 146 8.11 -10.52 7.81
C THR A 146 7.21 -9.46 7.18
N GLU A 147 6.28 -9.85 6.30
CA GLU A 147 5.43 -8.97 5.49
C GLU A 147 6.27 -8.01 4.63
N ILE A 148 7.41 -8.48 4.11
CA ILE A 148 8.33 -7.67 3.31
C ILE A 148 8.32 -8.14 1.86
N LEU A 149 8.04 -7.22 0.96
CA LEU A 149 8.26 -7.33 -0.47
C LEU A 149 9.66 -6.81 -0.83
N THR A 150 10.49 -7.71 -1.36
CA THR A 150 11.80 -7.40 -1.92
C THR A 150 11.68 -7.30 -3.44
N ILE A 151 12.05 -6.14 -3.99
CA ILE A 151 12.10 -5.88 -5.43
C ILE A 151 13.56 -5.68 -5.83
N VAL A 152 14.06 -6.56 -6.70
CA VAL A 152 15.42 -6.49 -7.24
C VAL A 152 15.37 -5.88 -8.63
N LEU A 153 16.14 -4.81 -8.83
CA LEU A 153 16.29 -4.07 -10.07
C LEU A 153 17.44 -4.65 -10.90
N ASN A 154 17.41 -4.39 -12.21
CA ASN A 154 18.47 -4.81 -13.12
C ASN A 154 19.74 -3.94 -13.03
N ARG A 155 19.69 -2.80 -12.34
CA ARG A 155 20.81 -1.88 -12.15
C ARG A 155 20.61 -1.05 -10.88
N ASN A 156 21.70 -0.56 -10.31
CA ASN A 156 21.68 0.25 -9.10
C ASN A 156 20.99 1.59 -9.33
N ILE A 157 20.14 1.98 -8.38
CA ILE A 157 19.77 3.37 -8.14
C ILE A 157 20.89 4.07 -7.41
N THR A 158 20.95 5.39 -7.58
CA THR A 158 22.02 6.25 -7.09
C THR A 158 21.57 6.96 -5.82
N LYS A 159 22.49 7.03 -4.87
CA LYS A 159 22.35 7.76 -3.61
C LYS A 159 21.99 9.24 -3.87
N LEU A 160 21.17 9.78 -2.98
CA LEU A 160 20.67 11.17 -2.97
C LEU A 160 19.85 11.60 -4.20
N LEU A 161 19.41 10.65 -5.03
CA LEU A 161 18.46 10.92 -6.11
C LEU A 161 17.03 10.48 -5.76
N ASP A 162 16.08 11.13 -6.40
CA ASP A 162 14.65 10.88 -6.26
C ASP A 162 14.14 9.97 -7.36
N TYR A 163 13.33 9.00 -6.94
CA TYR A 163 12.74 7.98 -7.81
C TYR A 163 11.24 7.89 -7.58
N SER A 164 10.52 7.43 -8.59
CA SER A 164 9.09 7.12 -8.53
C SER A 164 8.89 5.64 -8.82
N LEU A 165 8.41 4.89 -7.83
CA LEU A 165 8.07 3.47 -7.94
C LEU A 165 6.57 3.32 -8.19
N GLU A 166 6.22 2.82 -9.36
CA GLU A 166 4.86 2.44 -9.74
C GLU A 166 4.61 0.98 -9.39
N LEU A 167 3.52 0.70 -8.68
CA LEU A 167 3.06 -0.64 -8.37
C LEU A 167 1.56 -0.75 -8.65
N SER A 168 1.17 -1.78 -9.40
CA SER A 168 -0.23 -2.19 -9.53
C SER A 168 -0.51 -3.31 -8.55
N PHE A 169 -1.61 -3.20 -7.81
CA PHE A 169 -1.94 -4.15 -6.74
C PHE A 169 -3.43 -4.46 -6.70
N SER A 170 -3.73 -5.62 -6.11
CA SER A 170 -5.08 -6.08 -5.80
C SER A 170 -5.09 -6.66 -4.39
N GLY A 171 -6.22 -6.56 -3.70
CA GLY A 171 -6.31 -7.01 -2.32
C GLY A 171 -7.72 -7.32 -1.87
N LYS A 172 -7.80 -7.94 -0.69
CA LYS A 172 -9.06 -8.30 -0.03
C LYS A 172 -9.20 -7.58 1.31
N PHE A 173 -10.43 -7.38 1.73
CA PHE A 173 -10.71 -6.78 3.02
C PHE A 173 -10.26 -7.71 4.15
N ARG A 174 -10.07 -7.13 5.33
CA ARG A 174 -9.66 -7.84 6.54
C ARG A 174 -10.73 -7.77 7.61
N THR A 175 -10.69 -8.73 8.52
CA THR A 175 -11.60 -8.85 9.67
C THR A 175 -10.94 -8.54 11.00
N ASP A 176 -9.62 -8.33 11.02
CA ASP A 176 -8.79 -8.12 12.23
C ASP A 176 -8.56 -6.64 12.57
N ASN A 177 -9.33 -5.75 11.95
CA ASN A 177 -9.24 -4.30 12.06
C ASN A 177 -7.89 -3.67 11.63
N LEU A 178 -7.02 -4.43 10.93
CA LEU A 178 -5.73 -3.94 10.44
C LEU A 178 -5.73 -3.51 8.97
N GLY A 179 -6.83 -3.69 8.24
CA GLY A 179 -6.95 -3.26 6.85
C GLY A 179 -8.31 -2.65 6.54
N LEU A 180 -8.63 -2.59 5.25
CA LEU A 180 -9.95 -2.17 4.79
C LEU A 180 -10.99 -3.17 5.31
N GLN A 181 -11.99 -2.67 6.00
CA GLN A 181 -13.05 -3.43 6.66
C GLN A 181 -14.38 -3.15 6.00
N LEU A 182 -15.25 -4.16 6.04
CA LEU A 182 -16.65 -4.01 5.69
C LEU A 182 -17.42 -3.69 6.97
N PHE A 183 -18.25 -2.66 6.93
CA PHE A 183 -19.25 -2.44 7.96
C PHE A 183 -20.64 -2.50 7.33
N ASN A 184 -21.62 -2.90 8.12
CA ASN A 184 -23.02 -2.94 7.71
C ASN A 184 -23.87 -2.10 8.66
N TYR A 185 -25.03 -1.70 8.18
CA TYR A 185 -25.99 -0.95 8.98
C TYR A 185 -27.39 -1.14 8.42
N GLN A 186 -28.41 -0.92 9.27
CA GLN A 186 -29.81 -0.98 8.85
C GLN A 186 -30.36 0.42 8.59
N THR A 187 -31.15 0.54 7.53
CA THR A 187 -31.93 1.74 7.22
C THR A 187 -33.22 1.81 8.03
N PHE A 188 -33.98 2.90 7.91
CA PHE A 188 -35.30 3.03 8.53
C PHE A 188 -36.31 1.96 8.08
N ASN A 189 -36.11 1.40 6.88
CA ASN A 189 -36.98 0.37 6.30
C ASN A 189 -36.50 -1.06 6.62
N ASN A 190 -35.56 -1.23 7.55
CA ASN A 190 -34.88 -2.51 7.86
C ASN A 190 -34.12 -3.12 6.68
N GLU A 191 -33.74 -2.32 5.67
CA GLU A 191 -32.82 -2.77 4.62
C GLU A 191 -31.39 -2.78 5.18
N GLU A 192 -30.68 -3.88 5.00
CA GLU A 192 -29.24 -3.96 5.29
C GLU A 192 -28.45 -3.30 4.17
N ARG A 193 -27.52 -2.42 4.54
CA ARG A 193 -26.59 -1.75 3.62
C ARG A 193 -25.17 -1.88 4.09
N PHE A 194 -24.25 -1.76 3.14
CA PHE A 194 -22.81 -1.96 3.37
C PHE A 194 -22.00 -0.70 3.10
N GLY A 195 -20.84 -0.62 3.76
CA GLY A 195 -19.82 0.37 3.51
C GLY A 195 -18.43 -0.19 3.78
N ALA A 196 -17.41 0.53 3.31
CA ALA A 196 -16.01 0.19 3.51
C ALA A 196 -15.32 1.24 4.39
N LEU A 197 -14.53 0.79 5.35
CA LEU A 197 -13.79 1.63 6.29
C LEU A 197 -12.34 1.20 6.37
N TYR A 198 -11.43 2.13 6.13
CA TYR A 198 -10.01 1.98 6.41
C TYR A 198 -9.60 3.05 7.41
N ILE A 199 -9.28 2.62 8.63
CA ILE A 199 -8.84 3.50 9.70
C ILE A 199 -7.97 2.73 10.70
N HIS A 200 -7.02 3.41 11.30
CA HIS A 200 -6.18 2.87 12.36
C HIS A 200 -6.14 3.81 13.56
N PRO A 201 -6.00 3.29 14.79
CA PRO A 201 -5.80 4.12 15.98
C PRO A 201 -4.45 4.84 15.93
N GLU A 202 -4.32 5.96 16.66
CA GLU A 202 -3.10 6.77 16.70
C GLU A 202 -1.84 6.01 17.14
N LYS A 203 -2.02 4.92 17.90
CA LYS A 203 -0.93 4.06 18.42
C LYS A 203 -0.61 2.88 17.49
N ALA A 204 -1.19 2.83 16.30
CA ALA A 204 -0.94 1.75 15.35
C ALA A 204 0.52 1.77 14.87
N ILE A 205 1.16 0.62 14.94
CA ILE A 205 2.56 0.41 14.52
C ILE A 205 2.61 -0.08 13.05
N LYS A 206 1.50 -0.64 12.56
CA LYS A 206 1.31 -1.17 11.21
C LYS A 206 -0.13 -0.97 10.76
N GLY A 207 -0.34 -0.78 9.46
CA GLY A 207 -1.67 -0.60 8.88
C GLY A 207 -1.64 -0.39 7.37
N LEU A 208 -0.78 0.52 6.88
CA LEU A 208 -0.78 0.90 5.46
C LEU A 208 -0.41 -0.24 4.52
N ARG A 209 0.42 -1.18 5.02
CA ARG A 209 0.82 -2.39 4.29
C ARG A 209 -0.34 -3.29 3.87
N TYR A 210 -1.47 -3.21 4.56
CA TYR A 210 -2.67 -4.02 4.31
C TYR A 210 -3.64 -3.36 3.30
N LEU A 211 -3.35 -2.13 2.89
CA LEU A 211 -4.06 -1.42 1.82
C LEU A 211 -3.19 -1.30 0.57
N ILE A 212 -1.91 -0.94 0.73
CA ILE A 212 -0.97 -0.73 -0.38
C ILE A 212 0.44 -1.26 -0.05
N PRO A 213 1.24 -1.65 -1.04
CA PRO A 213 2.67 -1.89 -0.83
C PRO A 213 3.37 -0.56 -0.50
N CYS A 214 4.04 -0.45 0.65
CA CYS A 214 4.54 0.86 1.12
C CYS A 214 5.62 0.77 2.21
N LEU A 215 6.13 1.92 2.65
CA LEU A 215 6.98 2.02 3.84
C LEU A 215 6.13 2.33 5.09
N ASP A 216 5.49 1.30 5.63
CA ASP A 216 4.57 1.35 6.79
C ASP A 216 5.28 1.37 8.17
N SER A 217 5.80 2.53 8.59
CA SER A 217 6.32 2.79 9.95
C SER A 217 6.27 4.29 10.29
N SER A 218 6.25 4.65 11.57
CA SER A 218 6.21 6.04 12.05
C SER A 218 7.41 6.89 11.60
N GLN A 219 8.53 6.27 11.23
CA GLN A 219 9.71 6.94 10.69
C GLN A 219 9.58 7.38 9.23
N TYR A 220 8.46 7.05 8.56
CA TYR A 220 8.22 7.29 7.14
C TYR A 220 6.97 8.17 6.87
N PRO A 221 6.89 9.37 7.46
CA PRO A 221 5.80 10.29 7.15
C PRO A 221 5.91 10.80 5.70
N ALA A 222 4.77 10.97 5.03
CA ALA A 222 4.72 11.41 3.63
C ALA A 222 3.39 12.13 3.32
N GLN A 223 3.33 12.77 2.16
CA GLN A 223 2.09 13.34 1.63
C GLN A 223 1.34 12.29 0.80
N PHE A 224 0.02 12.42 0.72
CA PHE A 224 -0.85 11.53 -0.05
C PHE A 224 -1.70 12.34 -1.03
N THR A 225 -1.76 11.90 -2.28
CA THR A 225 -2.78 12.28 -3.25
C THR A 225 -3.63 11.06 -3.52
N LEU A 226 -4.93 11.15 -3.27
CA LEU A 226 -5.85 10.01 -3.38
C LEU A 226 -6.88 10.25 -4.47
N ASN A 227 -7.02 9.26 -5.35
CA ASN A 227 -8.12 9.06 -6.27
C ASN A 227 -8.86 7.80 -5.83
N LEU A 228 -10.13 7.94 -5.47
CA LEU A 228 -10.95 6.81 -5.02
C LEU A 228 -12.05 6.52 -6.03
N GLN A 229 -11.94 5.37 -6.69
CA GLN A 229 -12.98 4.82 -7.54
C GLN A 229 -13.96 4.03 -6.68
N ARG A 230 -15.22 4.46 -6.67
CA ARG A 230 -16.30 3.87 -5.87
C ARG A 230 -17.55 3.73 -6.70
N ASN A 231 -18.46 2.87 -6.26
CA ASN A 231 -19.77 2.79 -6.89
C ASN A 231 -20.50 4.16 -6.88
N ALA A 232 -21.21 4.46 -7.96
CA ALA A 232 -21.85 5.75 -8.20
C ALA A 232 -22.90 6.11 -7.13
N VAL A 233 -23.56 5.12 -6.51
CA VAL A 233 -24.56 5.35 -5.44
C VAL A 233 -23.95 5.67 -4.08
N MET A 234 -22.63 5.46 -3.94
CA MET A 234 -21.89 5.66 -2.69
C MET A 234 -21.28 7.06 -2.65
N ARG A 235 -20.60 7.40 -1.55
CA ARG A 235 -19.72 8.56 -1.39
C ARG A 235 -18.37 8.09 -0.87
N ALA A 236 -17.30 8.79 -1.25
CA ALA A 236 -15.96 8.61 -0.73
C ALA A 236 -15.61 9.77 0.22
N LEU A 237 -15.00 9.46 1.35
CA LEU A 237 -14.42 10.41 2.29
C LEU A 237 -12.99 10.00 2.63
N SER A 238 -12.15 10.99 2.90
CA SER A 238 -10.75 10.81 3.32
C SER A 238 -10.29 12.05 4.10
N ASN A 239 -9.01 12.08 4.49
CA ASN A 239 -8.41 13.15 5.30
C ASN A 239 -8.51 14.53 4.64
N SER A 240 -8.48 14.61 3.31
CA SER A 240 -8.45 15.88 2.57
C SER A 240 -9.78 16.19 1.87
N VAL A 241 -9.89 17.42 1.35
CA VAL A 241 -11.08 17.89 0.62
C VAL A 241 -11.17 17.20 -0.73
N ARG A 242 -12.37 16.73 -1.08
CA ARG A 242 -12.64 16.22 -2.43
C ARG A 242 -12.68 17.39 -3.41
N LEU A 243 -11.81 17.37 -4.39
CA LEU A 243 -11.67 18.43 -5.40
C LEU A 243 -12.59 18.21 -6.59
N LYS A 244 -12.77 16.96 -7.01
CA LYS A 244 -13.56 16.60 -8.19
C LYS A 244 -14.14 15.20 -8.09
N THR A 245 -15.20 14.97 -8.85
CA THR A 245 -15.78 13.67 -9.12
C THR A 245 -15.91 13.55 -10.64
N VAL A 246 -15.38 12.48 -11.22
CA VAL A 246 -15.38 12.27 -12.69
C VAL A 246 -15.95 10.88 -12.99
N SER A 247 -16.73 10.77 -14.07
CA SER A 247 -17.16 9.49 -14.61
C SER A 247 -15.99 8.73 -15.23
N ILE A 248 -15.97 7.40 -15.07
CA ILE A 248 -14.93 6.56 -15.67
C ILE A 248 -15.37 6.14 -17.07
N GLU A 249 -14.54 6.39 -18.08
CA GLU A 249 -14.84 6.00 -19.46
C GLU A 249 -14.94 4.48 -19.56
N GLY A 250 -16.10 3.98 -20.01
CA GLY A 250 -16.38 2.55 -20.12
C GLY A 250 -16.83 1.86 -18.83
N ASP A 251 -17.03 2.58 -17.72
CA ASP A 251 -17.56 2.04 -16.47
C ASP A 251 -18.54 3.03 -15.81
N GLU A 252 -19.82 2.90 -16.15
CA GLU A 252 -20.89 3.79 -15.65
C GLU A 252 -21.28 3.50 -14.19
N GLU A 253 -20.91 2.34 -13.65
CA GLU A 253 -21.22 1.96 -12.27
C GLU A 253 -20.31 2.67 -11.26
N PHE A 254 -19.17 3.18 -11.71
CA PHE A 254 -18.13 3.76 -10.85
C PHE A 254 -17.85 5.24 -11.18
N LEU A 255 -17.54 5.99 -10.12
CA LEU A 255 -17.07 7.37 -10.18
C LEU A 255 -15.69 7.47 -9.54
N ASP A 256 -14.82 8.30 -10.10
CA ASP A 256 -13.49 8.61 -9.56
C ASP A 256 -13.53 9.94 -8.78
N ASP A 257 -13.39 9.86 -7.47
CA ASP A 257 -13.29 11.00 -6.56
C ASP A 257 -11.82 11.37 -6.34
N GLY A 258 -11.40 12.53 -6.86
CA GLY A 258 -10.06 13.07 -6.69
C GLY A 258 -9.98 13.99 -5.47
N PHE A 259 -9.11 13.66 -4.52
CA PHE A 259 -8.89 14.41 -3.29
C PHE A 259 -7.66 15.32 -3.37
N ALA A 260 -7.68 16.41 -2.61
CA ALA A 260 -6.53 17.31 -2.48
C ALA A 260 -5.34 16.58 -1.83
N GLU A 261 -4.13 17.06 -2.13
CA GLU A 261 -2.93 16.57 -1.46
C GLU A 261 -3.02 16.80 0.04
N THR A 262 -2.70 15.79 0.83
CA THR A 262 -2.71 15.89 2.28
C THR A 262 -1.53 16.71 2.80
N ILE A 263 -1.64 17.19 4.04
CA ILE A 263 -0.45 17.49 4.83
C ILE A 263 0.43 16.24 4.96
N VAL A 264 1.65 16.39 5.46
CA VAL A 264 2.48 15.24 5.81
C VAL A 264 1.77 14.43 6.91
N LEU A 265 1.44 13.18 6.59
CA LEU A 265 0.76 12.22 7.47
C LEU A 265 1.71 11.07 7.79
N PHE A 266 1.56 10.49 8.98
CA PHE A 266 2.14 9.16 9.23
C PHE A 266 1.34 8.09 8.47
N PRO A 267 1.96 6.95 8.09
CA PRO A 267 1.29 5.91 7.32
C PRO A 267 -0.06 5.43 7.90
N TYR A 268 -0.17 5.34 9.23
CA TYR A 268 -1.39 4.90 9.91
C TYR A 268 -2.51 5.95 9.96
N GLN A 269 -2.25 7.20 9.57
CA GLN A 269 -3.23 8.29 9.65
C GLN A 269 -4.12 8.43 8.41
N LEU A 270 -3.79 7.70 7.33
CA LEU A 270 -4.63 7.69 6.13
C LEU A 270 -5.99 7.04 6.47
N VAL A 271 -7.06 7.73 6.11
CA VAL A 271 -8.43 7.26 6.30
C VAL A 271 -9.15 7.19 4.96
N ILE A 272 -9.91 6.12 4.75
CA ILE A 272 -10.82 5.98 3.62
C ILE A 272 -12.16 5.49 4.15
N VAL A 273 -13.24 6.18 3.78
CA VAL A 273 -14.61 5.74 4.03
C VAL A 273 -15.38 5.73 2.72
N VAL A 274 -16.04 4.61 2.42
CA VAL A 274 -16.99 4.50 1.30
C VAL A 274 -18.35 4.07 1.84
N CYS A 275 -19.35 4.94 1.74
CA CYS A 275 -20.70 4.70 2.27
C CYS A 275 -21.75 5.56 1.54
N ASP A 276 -23.03 5.22 1.65
CA ASP A 276 -24.16 6.03 1.17
C ASP A 276 -24.79 6.89 2.29
N PHE A 277 -23.98 7.29 3.27
CA PHE A 277 -24.42 8.15 4.36
C PHE A 277 -24.86 9.53 3.87
N GLN A 278 -25.85 10.08 4.57
CA GLN A 278 -26.28 11.47 4.42
C GLN A 278 -25.44 12.35 5.33
N TYR A 279 -25.41 13.67 5.05
CA TYR A 279 -24.61 14.59 5.83
C TYR A 279 -25.35 15.87 6.16
N LYS A 280 -24.94 16.47 7.29
CA LYS A 280 -25.25 17.85 7.68
C LYS A 280 -23.96 18.65 7.66
N GLU A 281 -24.06 19.91 7.29
CA GLU A 281 -22.92 20.81 7.26
C GLU A 281 -23.24 22.06 8.09
N GLU A 282 -22.34 22.41 9.01
CA GLU A 282 -22.45 23.61 9.85
C GLU A 282 -21.14 24.38 9.79
N THR A 283 -21.19 25.70 9.94
CA THR A 283 -19.99 26.53 9.99
C THR A 283 -19.60 26.73 11.44
N SER A 284 -18.37 26.36 11.80
CA SER A 284 -17.86 26.52 13.15
C SER A 284 -17.89 28.01 13.57
N PRO A 285 -18.50 28.32 14.74
CA PRO A 285 -18.46 29.68 15.28
C PRO A 285 -17.01 30.12 15.51
N GLY A 286 -16.58 31.17 14.81
CA GLY A 286 -15.28 31.82 15.02
C GLY A 286 -14.10 31.31 14.18
N THR A 287 -14.22 30.21 13.43
CA THR A 287 -13.13 29.73 12.55
C THR A 287 -13.50 29.71 11.05
N GLU A 288 -14.76 29.98 10.69
CA GLU A 288 -15.32 29.85 9.33
C GLU A 288 -15.13 28.45 8.69
N LEU A 289 -14.65 27.48 9.46
CA LEU A 289 -14.43 26.11 8.99
C LEU A 289 -15.77 25.40 8.88
N LYS A 290 -15.99 24.73 7.75
CA LYS A 290 -17.18 23.91 7.54
C LYS A 290 -16.97 22.54 8.16
N ILE A 291 -17.92 22.15 9.00
CA ILE A 291 -18.00 20.87 9.68
C ILE A 291 -19.04 20.04 8.98
N ALA A 292 -18.63 18.91 8.39
CA ALA A 292 -19.53 17.98 7.76
C ALA A 292 -19.64 16.70 8.59
N ALA A 293 -20.86 16.41 9.04
CA ALA A 293 -21.15 15.24 9.84
C ALA A 293 -21.98 14.24 9.04
N TYR A 294 -21.51 13.01 8.96
CA TYR A 294 -22.04 11.95 8.12
C TYR A 294 -22.69 10.86 8.96
N PHE A 295 -23.90 10.49 8.59
CA PHE A 295 -24.74 9.56 9.35
C PHE A 295 -25.51 8.64 8.42
N ARG A 296 -25.85 7.45 8.92
CA ARG A 296 -26.89 6.66 8.27
C ARG A 296 -28.21 7.44 8.24
N PRO A 297 -29.04 7.30 7.18
CA PRO A 297 -30.24 8.13 7.00
C PRO A 297 -31.23 8.15 8.19
N SER A 298 -31.26 7.09 9.00
CA SER A 298 -32.21 6.93 10.11
C SER A 298 -31.93 7.83 11.34
N ILE A 299 -30.69 8.30 11.53
CA ILE A 299 -30.30 9.01 12.77
C ILE A 299 -29.98 10.49 12.55
N ILE A 300 -30.01 10.97 11.31
CA ILE A 300 -29.56 12.32 10.94
C ILE A 300 -30.24 13.43 11.77
N LYS A 301 -31.49 13.22 12.23
CA LYS A 301 -32.23 14.21 13.02
C LYS A 301 -31.81 14.29 14.48
N LYS A 302 -31.15 13.27 15.03
CA LYS A 302 -30.87 13.15 16.47
C LYS A 302 -29.55 13.78 16.92
N ILE A 303 -28.64 14.08 16.00
CA ILE A 303 -27.27 14.48 16.33
C ILE A 303 -27.02 15.94 15.89
N SER A 304 -26.45 16.73 16.81
CA SER A 304 -26.00 18.12 16.60
C SER A 304 -24.55 18.17 16.12
N VAL A 305 -24.25 18.97 15.09
CA VAL A 305 -22.91 19.02 14.48
C VAL A 305 -21.92 19.84 15.32
N GLU A 306 -22.35 20.92 15.99
CA GLU A 306 -21.49 21.71 16.89
C GLU A 306 -20.73 20.87 17.93
N ARG A 307 -21.33 19.78 18.43
CA ARG A 307 -20.72 18.92 19.44
C ARG A 307 -19.52 18.14 18.91
N LEU A 308 -19.48 17.88 17.60
CA LEU A 308 -18.43 17.10 16.97
C LEU A 308 -17.09 17.84 16.95
N LEU A 309 -17.11 19.17 17.12
CA LEU A 309 -15.91 20.00 17.24
C LEU A 309 -14.99 19.58 18.39
N GLN A 310 -15.53 19.00 19.47
CA GLN A 310 -14.72 18.63 20.64
C GLN A 310 -13.83 17.40 20.38
N PHE A 311 -14.15 16.59 19.36
CA PHE A 311 -13.45 15.35 19.05
C PHE A 311 -12.41 15.50 17.94
N MET A 312 -12.08 16.72 17.54
CA MET A 312 -11.35 16.94 16.30
C MET A 312 -9.84 17.06 16.52
N ASP A 313 -9.08 16.45 15.60
CA ASP A 313 -7.62 16.61 15.58
C ASP A 313 -7.27 18.07 15.24
N ALA A 314 -6.39 18.69 16.04
CA ALA A 314 -5.95 20.07 15.85
C ALA A 314 -5.31 20.34 14.47
N LYS A 315 -4.74 19.32 13.82
CA LYS A 315 -4.19 19.41 12.45
C LYS A 315 -5.27 19.60 11.40
N SER A 316 -6.54 19.30 11.69
CA SER A 316 -7.68 19.48 10.76
C SER A 316 -7.84 20.94 10.34
N ASN A 317 -7.54 21.89 11.24
CA ASN A 317 -7.53 23.31 10.93
C ASN A 317 -6.54 23.69 9.82
N ARG A 318 -5.41 22.97 9.73
CA ARG A 318 -4.41 23.19 8.67
C ARG A 318 -4.85 22.60 7.33
N ILE A 319 -5.70 21.58 7.35
CA ILE A 319 -6.28 20.97 6.15
C ILE A 319 -7.41 21.84 5.60
N GLY A 320 -8.07 22.61 6.48
CA GLY A 320 -9.25 23.41 6.13
C GLY A 320 -10.51 22.55 5.96
N LYS A 321 -10.50 21.37 6.57
CA LYS A 321 -11.57 20.37 6.48
C LYS A 321 -11.74 19.66 7.80
N ILE A 322 -12.99 19.45 8.17
CA ILE A 322 -13.40 18.87 9.42
C ILE A 322 -14.62 17.95 9.11
N ASP A 323 -14.35 16.66 8.91
CA ASP A 323 -15.39 15.64 8.72
C ASP A 323 -15.53 14.78 9.98
N ALA A 324 -16.76 14.41 10.31
CA ALA A 324 -17.06 13.39 11.32
C ALA A 324 -17.98 12.33 10.72
N VAL A 325 -17.63 11.06 10.82
CA VAL A 325 -18.42 9.95 10.28
C VAL A 325 -18.87 9.06 11.43
N VAL A 326 -20.18 9.00 11.65
CA VAL A 326 -20.75 8.20 12.73
C VAL A 326 -21.12 6.82 12.21
N ILE A 327 -20.34 5.80 12.60
CA ILE A 327 -20.48 4.43 12.10
C ILE A 327 -20.92 3.51 13.25
N PRO A 328 -21.99 2.71 13.07
CA PRO A 328 -22.44 1.77 14.08
C PRO A 328 -21.39 0.68 14.35
N ASN A 329 -21.26 0.27 15.62
CA ASN A 329 -20.34 -0.78 16.06
C ASN A 329 -18.86 -0.53 15.70
N SER A 330 -18.48 0.72 15.45
CA SER A 330 -17.09 1.12 15.17
C SER A 330 -16.41 1.66 16.43
N ASN A 331 -15.08 1.70 16.45
CA ASN A 331 -14.36 2.41 17.51
C ASN A 331 -14.27 3.90 17.18
N THR A 332 -14.41 4.75 18.20
CA THR A 332 -14.16 6.18 18.08
C THR A 332 -12.66 6.43 17.87
N ILE A 333 -12.29 6.92 16.70
CA ILE A 333 -10.91 7.18 16.28
C ILE A 333 -10.84 8.53 15.57
N ASN A 334 -9.94 9.39 16.06
CA ASN A 334 -9.71 10.71 15.48
C ASN A 334 -8.48 10.66 14.58
N GLN A 335 -8.61 11.22 13.38
CA GLN A 335 -7.51 11.40 12.45
C GLN A 335 -7.55 12.82 11.84
N PRO A 336 -6.42 13.33 11.32
CA PRO A 336 -6.40 14.65 10.70
C PRO A 336 -7.43 14.77 9.57
N GLY A 337 -8.34 15.74 9.70
CA GLY A 337 -9.34 16.10 8.70
C GLY A 337 -10.59 15.21 8.67
N ILE A 338 -10.58 14.06 9.34
CA ILE A 338 -11.72 13.14 9.42
C ILE A 338 -11.66 12.30 10.70
N SER A 339 -12.75 12.32 11.48
CA SER A 339 -12.92 11.48 12.68
C SER A 339 -14.01 10.45 12.42
N VAL A 340 -13.82 9.23 12.91
CA VAL A 340 -14.85 8.17 12.93
C VAL A 340 -15.32 8.02 14.35
N LEU A 341 -16.63 8.09 14.57
CA LEU A 341 -17.24 8.06 15.90
C LEU A 341 -18.17 6.85 16.01
N ASN A 342 -18.20 6.24 17.19
CA ASN A 342 -19.17 5.21 17.50
C ASN A 342 -20.58 5.81 17.60
N GLU A 343 -21.54 5.20 16.92
CA GLU A 343 -22.92 5.68 16.90
C GLU A 343 -23.61 5.66 18.27
N ALA A 344 -23.43 4.60 19.06
CA ALA A 344 -24.06 4.48 20.37
C ALA A 344 -23.52 5.53 21.35
N GLU A 345 -22.20 5.71 21.39
CA GLU A 345 -21.54 6.76 22.18
C GLU A 345 -22.06 8.14 21.79
N THR A 346 -22.16 8.41 20.48
CA THR A 346 -22.62 9.72 19.97
C THR A 346 -24.09 9.98 20.32
N ILE A 347 -24.95 8.96 20.31
CA ILE A 347 -26.37 9.08 20.67
C ILE A 347 -26.55 9.25 22.18
N ASP A 348 -25.84 8.48 22.99
CA ASP A 348 -25.93 8.55 24.45
C ASP A 348 -25.47 9.93 24.95
N GLU A 349 -24.35 10.44 24.44
CA GLU A 349 -23.93 11.81 24.70
C GLU A 349 -24.96 12.84 24.24
N ALA A 350 -25.65 12.58 23.12
CA ALA A 350 -26.66 13.49 22.62
C ALA A 350 -27.85 13.63 23.59
N ASN A 351 -28.34 12.49 24.09
CA ASN A 351 -29.46 12.42 25.03
C ASN A 351 -29.13 13.05 26.38
N VAL A 352 -27.95 12.75 26.97
CA VAL A 352 -27.52 13.30 28.27
C VAL A 352 -27.49 14.83 28.23
N LEU A 353 -27.10 15.42 27.11
CA LEU A 353 -27.04 16.87 26.97
C LEU A 353 -28.41 17.52 26.72
N GLU A 354 -29.35 16.83 26.07
CA GLU A 354 -30.74 17.29 26.01
C GLU A 354 -31.33 17.36 27.43
N GLU A 355 -31.15 16.31 28.23
CA GLU A 355 -31.57 16.30 29.64
C GLU A 355 -30.93 17.45 30.44
N VAL A 356 -29.63 17.71 30.27
CA VAL A 356 -28.95 18.83 30.96
C VAL A 356 -29.47 20.19 30.50
N GLN A 357 -29.82 20.33 29.22
CA GLN A 357 -30.35 21.59 28.69
C GLN A 357 -31.78 21.85 29.19
N ASP A 358 -32.62 20.82 29.20
CA ASP A 358 -33.97 20.87 29.76
C ASP A 358 -33.92 21.28 31.24
N LEU A 359 -33.04 20.66 32.04
CA LEU A 359 -32.83 21.04 33.44
C LEU A 359 -32.38 22.51 33.61
N LYS A 360 -31.52 23.02 32.72
CA LYS A 360 -31.08 24.43 32.76
C LYS A 360 -32.20 25.40 32.41
N ASP A 361 -33.07 25.02 31.48
CA ASP A 361 -34.17 25.88 31.06
C ASP A 361 -35.29 25.87 32.11
N GLU A 362 -35.58 24.72 32.75
CA GLU A 362 -36.45 24.64 33.94
C GLU A 362 -35.91 25.50 35.10
N GLN A 363 -34.59 25.46 35.34
CA GLN A 363 -33.97 26.27 36.40
C GLN A 363 -34.06 27.77 36.11
N LYS A 364 -33.86 28.19 34.85
CA LYS A 364 -34.06 29.59 34.45
C LYS A 364 -35.51 30.04 34.56
N GLU A 365 -36.47 29.16 34.30
CA GLU A 365 -37.89 29.48 34.44
C GLU A 365 -38.27 29.65 35.92
N THR A 366 -37.76 28.76 36.79
CA THR A 366 -37.91 28.87 38.24
C THR A 366 -37.29 30.17 38.79
N ASP A 367 -36.09 30.53 38.35
CA ASP A 367 -35.41 31.77 38.75
C ASP A 367 -36.20 33.02 38.29
N ARG A 368 -36.79 32.99 37.09
CA ARG A 368 -37.66 34.08 36.59
C ARG A 368 -38.97 34.20 37.37
N GLU A 369 -39.57 33.10 37.79
CA GLU A 369 -40.76 33.12 38.65
C GLU A 369 -40.44 33.69 40.03
N LEU A 370 -39.31 33.30 40.63
CA LEU A 370 -38.85 33.86 41.91
C LEU A 370 -38.57 35.37 41.84
N ASP A 371 -37.96 35.84 40.74
CA ASP A 371 -37.75 37.27 40.50
C ASP A 371 -39.06 38.02 40.25
N GLY A 372 -40.03 37.42 39.54
CA GLY A 372 -41.36 38.00 39.29
C GLY A 372 -42.22 38.13 40.56
N VAL A 373 -42.11 37.17 41.48
CA VAL A 373 -42.80 37.21 42.79
C VAL A 373 -42.20 38.29 43.70
N ASN A 374 -40.89 38.51 43.67
CA ASN A 374 -40.24 39.58 44.44
C ASN A 374 -40.60 41.00 43.96
N VAL A 375 -41.03 41.16 42.71
CA VAL A 375 -41.51 42.45 42.16
C VAL A 375 -42.95 42.74 42.58
N THR A 376 -43.78 41.71 42.81
CA THR A 376 -45.20 41.88 43.21
C THR A 376 -45.39 42.05 44.72
N VAL A 377 -44.44 41.63 45.55
CA VAL A 377 -44.50 41.82 47.02
C VAL A 377 -44.01 43.21 47.47
N ASN A 378 -43.39 44.00 46.56
CA ASN A 378 -42.88 45.35 46.84
C ASN A 378 -43.75 46.49 46.25
N GLN A 379 -44.98 46.20 45.82
CA GLN A 379 -46.05 47.18 45.56
C GLN A 379 -47.14 47.03 46.62
#